data_AF-A0A4U5NXS6-F1
#
_entry.id   AF-A0A4U5NXS6-F1
#
_cell.length_a   1.000
_cell.length_b   1.000
_cell.length_c   1.000
_cell.angle_alpha   90.00
_cell.angle_beta   90.00
_cell.angle_gamma   90.00
#
_symmetry.space_group_name_H-M   'P 1'
#
loop_
_entity.id
_entity.type
_entity.pdbx_description
1 polymer ?
#
loop_
_entity_poly.entity_id
_entity_poly.type
_entity_poly.pdbx_seq_one_letter_code
_entity_poly.pdbx_strand_id
1 'polypeptide(L)'
;MFFIIPAIVLIFLGSTFGHSCDDPQDSGLGNQSYEKFFYDPVWNACFAFKYKGSRGNENRFGSRAECEGTCMPMDGPVCNGPGKSYVDPTPKSYPSLPSGNCKDAICPNNYTCTQGFGVVLCCLTENFNASNQAYDHKCPNGAKAGGVTTEYFMATFAKTCDDLICDKGYKCQQVNKYFAKCCQSK
;
A
#
# COMPACT_ATOMS: atom_id res chain seq x y z
N MET A 1 -21.14 -47.45 40.14
CA MET A 1 -20.16 -47.43 39.04
C MET A 1 -20.45 -46.17 38.23
N PHE A 2 -19.74 -45.09 38.51
CA PHE A 2 -19.95 -43.78 37.89
C PHE A 2 -19.26 -43.76 36.52
N PHE A 3 -20.03 -43.63 35.44
CA PHE A 3 -19.46 -43.30 34.13
C PHE A 3 -19.47 -41.77 33.98
N ILE A 4 -18.30 -41.17 34.12
CA ILE A 4 -18.06 -39.75 33.87
C ILE A 4 -18.09 -39.55 32.34
N ILE A 5 -19.02 -38.71 31.87
CA ILE A 5 -19.08 -38.29 30.46
C ILE A 5 -17.85 -37.40 30.20
N PRO A 6 -17.04 -37.68 29.17
CA PRO A 6 -15.82 -36.91 28.90
C PRO A 6 -16.21 -35.49 28.47
N ALA A 7 -15.53 -34.50 29.06
CA ALA A 7 -15.59 -33.10 28.66
C ALA A 7 -15.13 -32.97 27.20
N ILE A 8 -16.10 -32.96 26.29
CA ILE A 8 -15.93 -32.56 24.89
C ILE A 8 -16.66 -31.23 24.72
N VAL A 9 -16.01 -30.31 24.01
CA VAL A 9 -16.44 -28.96 23.63
C VAL A 9 -16.16 -27.84 24.64
N LEU A 10 -14.90 -27.42 24.70
CA LEU A 10 -14.59 -26.01 24.44
C LEU A 10 -13.58 -25.97 23.31
N ILE A 11 -14.13 -25.99 22.09
CA ILE A 11 -13.44 -25.68 20.85
C ILE A 11 -12.70 -24.37 21.06
N PHE A 12 -11.41 -24.36 20.71
CA PHE A 12 -10.60 -23.16 20.55
C PHE A 12 -11.36 -22.16 19.67
N LEU A 13 -12.03 -21.18 20.27
CA LEU A 13 -12.27 -19.90 19.60
C LEU A 13 -11.08 -19.01 19.92
N GLY A 14 -9.90 -19.44 19.48
CA GLY A 14 -8.96 -18.48 18.94
C GLY A 14 -9.64 -17.93 17.70
N SER A 15 -10.52 -16.94 17.86
CA SER A 15 -10.96 -16.13 16.75
C SER A 15 -9.69 -15.49 16.23
N THR A 16 -9.06 -16.05 15.21
CA THR A 16 -8.25 -15.25 14.33
C THR A 16 -9.23 -14.31 13.64
N PHE A 17 -9.66 -13.24 14.35
CA PHE A 17 -10.10 -12.01 13.72
C PHE A 17 -8.86 -11.39 13.07
N GLY A 18 -8.27 -12.11 12.12
CA GLY A 18 -7.30 -11.54 11.22
C GLY A 18 -8.11 -10.74 10.22
N HIS A 19 -7.84 -9.44 10.13
CA HIS A 19 -8.32 -8.67 8.99
C HIS A 19 -7.96 -9.40 7.70
N SER A 20 -8.92 -9.58 6.81
CA SER A 20 -8.63 -10.18 5.50
C SER A 20 -7.94 -9.12 4.66
N CYS A 21 -6.63 -9.26 4.47
CA CYS A 21 -5.86 -8.36 3.61
C CYS A 21 -6.01 -8.73 2.12
N ASP A 22 -6.44 -9.96 1.82
CA ASP A 22 -6.51 -10.46 0.45
C ASP A 22 -7.87 -10.20 -0.23
N ASP A 23 -8.88 -9.74 0.51
CA ASP A 23 -10.18 -9.41 -0.05
C ASP A 23 -10.11 -8.16 -0.94
N PRO A 24 -10.93 -8.05 -2.00
CA PRO A 24 -11.02 -6.82 -2.79
C PRO A 24 -11.60 -5.65 -1.97
N GLN A 25 -11.41 -4.42 -2.42
CA GLN A 25 -12.15 -3.29 -1.84
C GLN A 25 -13.67 -3.52 -1.95
N ASP A 26 -14.41 -3.23 -0.87
CA ASP A 26 -15.87 -3.31 -0.87
C ASP A 26 -16.48 -2.04 -0.26
N SER A 27 -17.09 -1.22 -1.12
CA SER A 27 -17.78 0.01 -0.72
C SER A 27 -18.98 -0.24 0.20
N GLY A 28 -19.49 -1.46 0.28
CA GLY A 28 -20.69 -1.80 1.06
C GLY A 28 -21.95 -1.13 0.51
N LEU A 29 -22.92 -0.90 1.40
CA LEU A 29 -24.21 -0.30 1.11
C LEU A 29 -24.45 0.99 1.92
N GLY A 30 -25.32 1.84 1.39
CA GLY A 30 -25.71 3.12 2.00
C GLY A 30 -25.46 4.32 1.09
N ASN A 31 -25.70 5.51 1.63
CA ASN A 31 -25.58 6.78 0.92
C ASN A 31 -24.53 7.70 1.56
N GLN A 32 -23.74 7.18 2.50
CA GLN A 32 -22.67 7.94 3.14
C GLN A 32 -21.38 7.79 2.33
N SER A 33 -20.38 8.61 2.64
CA SER A 33 -19.05 8.50 2.06
C SER A 33 -18.05 8.72 3.17
N TYR A 34 -17.59 7.61 3.74
CA TYR A 34 -16.53 7.60 4.73
C TYR A 34 -15.22 7.25 4.04
N GLU A 35 -14.18 8.04 4.30
CA GLU A 35 -12.84 7.66 3.91
C GLU A 35 -12.42 6.44 4.74
N LYS A 36 -12.03 5.38 4.03
CA LYS A 36 -11.47 4.16 4.59
C LYS A 36 -10.31 3.72 3.71
N PHE A 37 -9.51 2.79 4.23
CA PHE A 37 -8.35 2.27 3.52
C PHE A 37 -8.49 0.77 3.32
N PHE A 38 -8.05 0.26 2.18
CA PHE A 38 -7.94 -1.18 1.93
C PHE A 38 -6.53 -1.48 1.42
N TYR A 39 -6.03 -2.66 1.76
CA TYR A 39 -4.76 -3.16 1.27
C TYR A 39 -4.95 -3.76 -0.12
N ASP A 40 -4.10 -3.36 -1.06
CA ASP A 40 -4.03 -3.96 -2.37
C ASP A 40 -2.75 -4.81 -2.48
N PRO A 41 -2.85 -6.15 -2.61
CA PRO A 41 -1.68 -7.01 -2.65
C PRO A 41 -0.86 -6.89 -3.94
N VAL A 42 -1.43 -6.34 -5.02
CA VAL A 42 -0.69 -6.12 -6.29
C VAL A 42 0.27 -4.95 -6.13
N TRP A 43 -0.18 -3.88 -5.49
CA TRP A 43 0.64 -2.72 -5.18
C TRP A 43 1.33 -2.81 -3.84
N ASN A 44 1.04 -3.81 -3.02
CA ASN A 44 1.51 -3.91 -1.64
C ASN A 44 1.42 -2.53 -0.95
N ALA A 45 0.22 -1.93 -1.04
CA ALA A 45 -0.02 -0.57 -0.59
C ALA A 45 -1.47 -0.40 -0.13
N CYS A 46 -1.68 0.53 0.78
CA CYS A 46 -2.99 0.85 1.32
C CYS A 46 -3.61 2.05 0.60
N PHE A 47 -4.70 1.81 -0.12
CA PHE A 47 -5.41 2.81 -0.91
C PHE A 47 -6.62 3.34 -0.16
N ALA A 48 -6.86 4.65 -0.24
CA ALA A 48 -8.10 5.25 0.21
C ALA A 48 -9.26 4.85 -0.72
N PHE A 49 -10.45 4.70 -0.15
CA PHE A 49 -11.70 4.50 -0.88
C PHE A 49 -12.91 5.02 -0.10
N LYS A 50 -14.05 5.19 -0.81
CA LYS A 50 -15.32 5.61 -0.22
C LYS A 50 -16.13 4.41 0.25
N TYR A 51 -16.25 4.26 1.57
CA TYR A 51 -17.15 3.31 2.20
C TYR A 51 -18.53 3.92 2.47
N LYS A 52 -19.59 3.19 2.14
CA LYS A 52 -20.98 3.67 2.16
C LYS A 52 -21.66 3.60 3.52
N GLY A 53 -20.98 3.05 4.53
CA GLY A 53 -21.39 3.08 5.93
C GLY A 53 -21.88 1.74 6.49
N SER A 54 -22.35 0.81 5.65
CA SER A 54 -22.81 -0.50 6.11
C SER A 54 -22.30 -1.67 5.23
N ARG A 55 -22.23 -2.87 5.83
CA ARG A 55 -21.74 -4.11 5.20
C ARG A 55 -20.29 -4.00 4.71
N GLY A 56 -19.96 -4.55 3.54
CA GLY A 56 -18.60 -4.70 3.08
C GLY A 56 -17.86 -5.86 3.74
N ASN A 57 -16.59 -6.01 3.39
CA ASN A 57 -15.67 -6.98 4.00
C ASN A 57 -14.72 -6.31 5.00
N GLU A 58 -13.77 -7.11 5.51
CA GLU A 58 -12.83 -6.72 6.57
C GLU A 58 -11.53 -6.09 6.05
N ASN A 59 -11.31 -6.04 4.72
CA ASN A 59 -10.22 -5.26 4.12
C ASN A 59 -10.57 -3.77 4.12
N ARG A 60 -10.80 -3.23 5.32
CA ARG A 60 -11.29 -1.88 5.54
C ARG A 60 -10.81 -1.34 6.88
N PHE A 61 -9.90 -0.38 6.80
CA PHE A 61 -9.22 0.22 7.95
C PHE A 61 -9.63 1.69 8.12
N GLY A 62 -9.54 2.18 9.35
CA GLY A 62 -9.84 3.57 9.69
C GLY A 62 -8.76 4.55 9.26
N SER A 63 -7.52 4.09 9.09
CA SER A 63 -6.40 4.91 8.63
C SER A 63 -5.45 4.12 7.74
N ARG A 64 -4.65 4.86 6.96
CA ARG A 64 -3.55 4.26 6.19
C ARG A 64 -2.56 3.53 7.09
N ALA A 65 -2.16 4.15 8.21
CA ALA A 65 -1.21 3.56 9.15
C ALA A 65 -1.71 2.23 9.74
N GLU A 66 -3.01 2.15 10.08
CA GLU A 66 -3.64 0.92 10.56
C GLU A 66 -3.65 -0.17 9.48
N CYS A 67 -3.98 0.19 8.24
CA CYS A 67 -3.92 -0.74 7.11
C CYS A 67 -2.49 -1.26 6.88
N GLU A 68 -1.50 -0.37 6.83
CA GLU A 68 -0.11 -0.74 6.60
C GLU A 68 0.43 -1.61 7.74
N GLY A 69 0.16 -1.23 9.00
CA GLY A 69 0.59 -1.99 10.17
C GLY A 69 -0.09 -3.35 10.33
N THR A 70 -1.25 -3.55 9.71
CA THR A 70 -2.00 -4.82 9.74
C THR A 70 -1.64 -5.74 8.58
N CYS A 71 -1.52 -5.19 7.37
CA CYS A 71 -1.44 -5.98 6.14
C CYS A 71 -0.07 -6.00 5.48
N MET A 72 0.76 -4.97 5.66
CA MET A 72 2.06 -4.93 5.00
C MET A 72 3.09 -5.73 5.81
N PRO A 73 3.88 -6.60 5.17
CA PRO A 73 5.01 -7.26 5.81
C PRO A 73 6.01 -6.21 6.34
N MET A 74 6.64 -6.47 7.49
CA MET A 74 7.71 -5.59 8.01
C MET A 74 8.91 -5.50 7.05
N ASP A 75 9.16 -6.57 6.29
CA ASP A 75 10.18 -6.62 5.24
C ASP A 75 9.62 -6.21 3.87
N GLY A 76 8.55 -5.43 3.85
CA GLY A 76 7.73 -5.15 2.67
C GLY A 76 8.57 -4.77 1.43
N PRO A 77 8.24 -5.30 0.24
CA PRO A 77 9.06 -5.11 -0.94
C PRO A 77 9.24 -3.63 -1.27
N VAL A 78 10.49 -3.25 -1.57
CA VAL A 78 10.84 -1.90 -2.02
C VAL A 78 10.20 -1.57 -3.38
N CYS A 79 9.87 -2.61 -4.15
CA CYS A 79 9.31 -2.50 -5.50
C CYS A 79 7.88 -3.02 -5.53
N ASN A 80 6.94 -2.11 -5.74
CA ASN A 80 5.52 -2.37 -5.71
C ASN A 80 4.90 -2.38 -7.12
N GLY A 81 3.71 -2.96 -7.27
CA GLY A 81 2.88 -2.84 -8.46
C GLY A 81 2.84 -4.07 -9.36
N PRO A 82 2.03 -4.03 -10.42
CA PRO A 82 1.74 -5.20 -11.26
C PRO A 82 2.96 -5.66 -12.08
N GLY A 83 2.90 -6.92 -12.52
CA GLY A 83 3.94 -7.54 -13.35
C GLY A 83 5.16 -7.98 -12.54
N LYS A 84 6.31 -8.15 -13.22
CA LYS A 84 7.60 -8.41 -12.56
C LYS A 84 8.13 -7.12 -11.94
N SER A 85 7.57 -6.75 -10.78
CA SER A 85 7.84 -5.50 -10.08
C SER A 85 9.30 -5.33 -9.70
N TYR A 86 10.02 -6.43 -9.46
CA TYR A 86 11.46 -6.44 -9.22
C TYR A 86 12.18 -7.57 -9.96
N VAL A 87 13.49 -7.38 -10.11
CA VAL A 87 14.47 -8.40 -10.48
C VAL A 87 15.74 -8.20 -9.67
N ASP A 88 16.52 -9.27 -9.51
CA ASP A 88 17.81 -9.17 -8.83
C ASP A 88 18.83 -8.43 -9.69
N PRO A 89 19.63 -7.52 -9.09
CA PRO A 89 20.70 -6.84 -9.80
C PRO A 89 21.84 -7.80 -10.14
N THR A 90 22.53 -7.55 -11.25
CA THR A 90 23.81 -8.22 -11.54
C THR A 90 24.97 -7.44 -10.91
N PRO A 91 25.97 -8.10 -10.28
CA PRO A 91 27.12 -7.39 -9.70
C PRO A 91 28.03 -6.80 -10.78
N LYS A 92 28.56 -5.59 -10.55
CA LYS A 92 29.55 -4.96 -11.46
C LYS A 92 30.92 -5.62 -11.43
N SER A 93 31.29 -6.27 -10.33
CA SER A 93 32.58 -6.97 -10.19
C SER A 93 32.46 -8.21 -9.29
N TYR A 94 33.13 -9.30 -9.64
CA TYR A 94 33.28 -10.46 -8.76
C TYR A 94 34.52 -10.28 -7.86
N PRO A 95 34.51 -10.64 -6.56
CA PRO A 95 33.47 -11.31 -5.78
C PRO A 95 32.74 -10.29 -4.90
N SER A 96 32.01 -9.33 -5.47
CA SER A 96 31.12 -8.54 -4.62
C SER A 96 29.95 -9.44 -4.18
N LEU A 97 29.85 -9.64 -2.86
CA LEU A 97 28.66 -10.11 -2.12
C LEU A 97 27.40 -9.39 -2.66
N PRO A 98 26.17 -9.92 -2.46
CA PRO A 98 24.98 -9.49 -3.19
C PRO A 98 24.82 -7.97 -3.04
N SER A 99 25.07 -7.27 -4.14
CA SER A 99 25.29 -5.82 -4.28
C SER A 99 24.91 -4.98 -3.06
N GLY A 100 25.89 -4.58 -2.25
CA GLY A 100 25.65 -3.80 -1.03
C GLY A 100 25.13 -2.37 -1.24
N ASN A 101 25.12 -1.87 -2.49
CA ASN A 101 24.54 -0.58 -2.87
C ASN A 101 24.34 -0.48 -4.40
N CYS A 102 23.60 0.53 -4.86
CA CYS A 102 23.31 0.72 -6.29
C CYS A 102 24.52 1.08 -7.18
N LYS A 103 25.65 1.53 -6.60
CA LYS A 103 26.86 1.82 -7.38
C LYS A 103 27.53 0.55 -7.89
N ASP A 104 27.32 -0.57 -7.22
CA ASP A 104 27.92 -1.87 -7.55
C ASP A 104 26.94 -2.82 -8.25
N ALA A 105 25.72 -2.35 -8.53
CA ALA A 105 24.63 -3.09 -9.17
C ALA A 105 24.41 -2.64 -10.62
N ILE A 106 24.07 -3.59 -11.50
CA ILE A 106 23.58 -3.34 -12.86
C ILE A 106 22.14 -3.84 -12.95
N CYS A 107 21.24 -2.94 -13.36
CA CYS A 107 19.84 -3.26 -13.62
C CYS A 107 19.56 -3.42 -15.12
N PRO A 108 18.64 -4.31 -15.51
CA PRO A 108 18.19 -4.40 -16.91
C PRO A 108 17.52 -3.11 -17.40
N ASN A 109 17.36 -2.98 -18.72
CA ASN A 109 16.59 -1.90 -19.31
C ASN A 109 15.17 -1.86 -18.73
N ASN A 110 14.64 -0.65 -18.51
CA ASN A 110 13.35 -0.39 -17.86
C ASN A 110 13.27 -0.76 -16.38
N TYR A 111 14.41 -1.04 -15.74
CA TYR A 111 14.49 -1.19 -14.29
C TYR A 111 15.37 -0.11 -13.66
N THR A 112 14.91 0.43 -12.54
CA THR A 112 15.61 1.43 -11.72
C THR A 112 16.17 0.76 -10.48
N CYS A 113 17.46 0.98 -10.22
CA CYS A 113 18.07 0.49 -8.98
C CYS A 113 17.53 1.24 -7.77
N THR A 114 17.10 0.49 -6.76
CA THR A 114 16.71 1.01 -5.45
C THR A 114 17.53 0.33 -4.36
N GLN A 115 17.78 1.06 -3.28
CA GLN A 115 18.50 0.58 -2.12
C GLN A 115 17.66 0.85 -0.87
N GLY A 116 17.28 -0.22 -0.16
CA GLY A 116 16.50 -0.19 1.07
C GLY A 116 17.30 -0.70 2.27
N PHE A 117 16.61 -1.34 3.22
CA PHE A 117 17.16 -1.90 4.45
C PHE A 117 18.15 -3.05 4.20
N GLY A 118 19.35 -2.72 3.72
CA GLY A 118 20.41 -3.69 3.37
C GLY A 118 20.16 -4.48 2.08
N VAL A 119 19.08 -4.18 1.36
CA VAL A 119 18.71 -4.86 0.11
C VAL A 119 18.82 -3.90 -1.06
N VAL A 120 19.43 -4.36 -2.16
CA VAL A 120 19.44 -3.67 -3.46
C VAL A 120 18.59 -4.46 -4.45
N LEU A 121 17.60 -3.81 -5.03
CA LEU A 121 16.72 -4.39 -6.04
C LEU A 121 16.69 -3.52 -7.29
N CYS A 122 16.40 -4.14 -8.42
CA CYS A 122 16.04 -3.44 -9.63
C CYS A 122 14.51 -3.42 -9.71
N CYS A 123 13.88 -2.26 -9.48
CA CYS A 123 12.43 -2.10 -9.58
C CYS A 123 12.02 -1.74 -11.01
N LEU A 124 10.88 -2.24 -11.48
CA LEU A 124 10.32 -1.81 -12.76
C LEU A 124 10.14 -0.29 -12.75
N THR A 125 10.82 0.43 -13.64
CA THR A 125 10.91 1.89 -13.64
C THR A 125 9.54 2.56 -13.69
N GLU A 126 8.60 1.99 -14.46
CA GLU A 126 7.24 2.51 -14.55
C GLU A 126 6.53 2.49 -13.19
N ASN A 127 6.53 1.34 -12.51
CA ASN A 127 5.87 1.21 -11.21
C ASN A 127 6.59 2.03 -10.14
N PHE A 128 7.93 2.03 -10.15
CA PHE A 128 8.74 2.82 -9.22
C PHE A 128 8.39 4.32 -9.34
N ASN A 129 8.34 4.85 -10.56
CA ASN A 129 7.97 6.25 -10.79
C ASN A 129 6.52 6.54 -10.41
N ALA A 130 5.60 5.63 -10.71
CA ALA A 130 4.19 5.79 -10.35
C ALA A 130 3.99 5.82 -8.83
N SER A 131 4.63 4.90 -8.09
CA SER A 131 4.65 4.90 -6.63
C SER A 131 5.28 6.17 -6.09
N ASN A 132 6.42 6.62 -6.61
CA ASN A 132 7.05 7.85 -6.12
C ASN A 132 6.12 9.07 -6.26
N GLN A 133 5.40 9.19 -7.38
CA GLN A 133 4.40 10.26 -7.55
C GLN A 133 3.22 10.12 -6.56
N ALA A 134 2.83 8.89 -6.21
CA ALA A 134 1.79 8.61 -5.24
C ALA A 134 2.22 9.05 -3.82
N TYR A 135 3.47 8.78 -3.42
CA TYR A 135 3.97 9.04 -2.06
C TYR A 135 4.55 10.45 -1.87
N ASP A 136 4.87 11.19 -2.94
CA ASP A 136 5.44 12.53 -2.84
C ASP A 136 4.55 13.51 -2.04
N HIS A 137 5.15 14.49 -1.35
CA HIS A 137 4.41 15.54 -0.65
C HIS A 137 3.85 16.62 -1.60
N LYS A 138 4.18 16.52 -2.89
CA LYS A 138 3.72 17.38 -3.98
C LYS A 138 2.95 16.58 -5.02
N CYS A 139 2.12 17.31 -5.75
CA CYS A 139 1.48 16.84 -6.97
C CYS A 139 2.36 17.16 -8.19
N PRO A 140 2.11 16.54 -9.36
CA PRO A 140 2.91 16.76 -10.58
C PRO A 140 3.02 18.22 -11.01
N ASN A 141 2.03 19.05 -10.68
CA ASN A 141 2.01 20.49 -10.94
C ASN A 141 2.74 21.33 -9.88
N GLY A 142 3.40 20.70 -8.90
CA GLY A 142 4.09 21.34 -7.78
C GLY A 142 3.20 21.76 -6.61
N ALA A 143 1.87 21.62 -6.70
CA ALA A 143 0.95 21.91 -5.60
C ALA A 143 1.16 20.94 -4.43
N LYS A 144 0.76 21.34 -3.21
CA LYS A 144 0.81 20.44 -2.05
C LYS A 144 -0.13 19.26 -2.23
N ALA A 145 0.33 18.06 -1.89
CA ALA A 145 -0.51 16.87 -1.81
C ALA A 145 -1.30 16.85 -0.49
N GLY A 146 -2.52 16.34 -0.54
CA GLY A 146 -3.30 15.98 0.64
C GLY A 146 -2.72 14.74 1.32
N GLY A 147 -2.93 14.64 2.62
CA GLY A 147 -2.37 13.58 3.44
C GLY A 147 -2.42 13.95 4.92
N VAL A 148 -1.91 13.06 5.75
CA VAL A 148 -1.81 13.27 7.19
C VAL A 148 -0.36 13.61 7.53
N THR A 149 -0.15 14.73 8.22
CA THR A 149 1.16 15.07 8.77
C THR A 149 1.18 14.71 10.24
N THR A 150 1.96 13.70 10.61
CA THR A 150 2.29 13.38 12.00
C THR A 150 3.74 13.81 12.29
N GLU A 151 4.63 12.85 12.57
CA GLU A 151 6.08 13.05 12.62
C GLU A 151 6.69 13.14 11.21
N TYR A 152 6.07 12.45 10.24
CA TYR A 152 6.37 12.53 8.82
C TYR A 152 5.08 12.69 8.01
N PHE A 153 5.22 13.13 6.75
CA PHE A 153 4.08 13.27 5.85
C PHE A 153 3.66 11.91 5.29
N MET A 154 2.40 11.55 5.50
CA MET A 154 1.77 10.37 4.93
C MET A 154 0.78 10.79 3.85
N ALA A 155 1.15 10.58 2.58
CA ALA A 155 0.26 10.88 1.46
C ALA A 155 -1.04 10.07 1.55
N THR A 156 -2.18 10.70 1.27
CA THR A 156 -3.43 9.96 0.99
C THR A 156 -3.58 9.84 -0.52
N PHE A 157 -3.65 8.60 -1.01
CA PHE A 157 -3.87 8.30 -2.43
C PHE A 157 -4.89 7.18 -2.60
N ALA A 158 -5.55 7.16 -3.74
CA ALA A 158 -6.49 6.11 -4.14
C ALA A 158 -6.17 5.63 -5.55
N LYS A 159 -6.87 4.59 -6.02
CA LYS A 159 -6.75 4.13 -7.41
C LYS A 159 -7.28 5.16 -8.39
N THR A 160 -8.42 5.77 -8.05
CA THR A 160 -9.12 6.74 -8.90
C THR A 160 -9.59 7.95 -8.11
N CYS A 161 -9.94 9.03 -8.81
CA CYS A 161 -10.56 10.20 -8.16
C CYS A 161 -11.96 9.95 -7.60
N ASP A 162 -12.65 8.92 -8.09
CA ASP A 162 -13.97 8.56 -7.58
C ASP A 162 -13.89 7.97 -6.16
N ASP A 163 -12.72 7.49 -5.77
CA ASP A 163 -12.45 6.86 -4.48
C ASP A 163 -11.95 7.86 -3.41
N LEU A 164 -11.60 9.09 -3.80
CA LEU A 164 -11.05 10.09 -2.87
C LEU A 164 -12.09 11.07 -2.33
N ILE A 165 -11.93 11.42 -1.06
CA ILE A 165 -12.57 12.55 -0.41
C ILE A 165 -11.47 13.59 -0.16
N CYS A 166 -11.57 14.75 -0.81
CA CYS A 166 -10.57 15.80 -0.65
C CYS A 166 -11.04 16.87 0.33
N ASP A 167 -10.12 17.30 1.20
CA ASP A 167 -10.35 18.42 2.12
C ASP A 167 -10.65 19.73 1.38
N LYS A 168 -11.25 20.67 2.11
CA LYS A 168 -11.54 22.00 1.58
C LYS A 168 -10.27 22.66 1.03
N GLY A 169 -10.34 23.15 -0.20
CA GLY A 169 -9.20 23.77 -0.89
C GLY A 169 -8.32 22.77 -1.64
N TYR A 170 -8.65 21.47 -1.62
CA TYR A 170 -8.01 20.46 -2.45
C TYR A 170 -9.00 19.94 -3.50
N LYS A 171 -8.45 19.53 -4.65
CA LYS A 171 -9.18 18.84 -5.71
C LYS A 171 -8.44 17.59 -6.10
N CYS A 172 -9.18 16.53 -6.41
CA CYS A 172 -8.54 15.31 -6.86
C CYS A 172 -7.86 15.51 -8.23
N GLN A 173 -6.69 14.90 -8.39
CA GLN A 173 -5.99 14.72 -9.66
C GLN A 173 -5.59 13.26 -9.80
N GLN A 174 -5.87 12.68 -10.97
CA GLN A 174 -5.28 11.41 -11.38
C GLN A 174 -3.82 11.68 -11.72
N VAL A 175 -2.89 11.32 -10.83
CA VAL A 175 -1.47 11.69 -10.97
C VAL A 175 -0.73 10.78 -11.94
N ASN A 176 -1.19 9.53 -12.08
CA ASN A 176 -0.80 8.60 -13.13
C ASN A 176 -1.89 7.53 -13.30
N LYS A 177 -1.66 6.54 -14.17
CA LYS A 177 -2.67 5.50 -14.49
C LYS A 177 -3.07 4.58 -13.33
N TYR A 178 -2.33 4.61 -12.21
CA TYR A 178 -2.56 3.74 -11.04
C TYR A 178 -3.00 4.51 -9.80
N PHE A 179 -2.67 5.80 -9.72
CA PHE A 179 -2.83 6.58 -8.50
C PHE A 179 -3.51 7.92 -8.76
N ALA A 180 -4.39 8.29 -7.84
CA ALA A 180 -5.02 9.58 -7.71
C ALA A 180 -4.70 10.18 -6.33
N LYS A 181 -4.63 11.51 -6.25
CA LYS A 181 -4.35 12.27 -5.02
C LYS A 181 -5.17 13.54 -4.96
N CYS A 182 -5.41 14.01 -3.74
CA CYS A 182 -5.91 15.35 -3.52
C CYS A 182 -4.76 16.36 -3.65
N CYS A 183 -4.92 17.38 -4.48
CA CYS A 183 -3.92 18.41 -4.74
C CYS A 183 -4.48 19.79 -4.39
N GLN A 184 -3.68 20.62 -3.74
CA GLN A 184 -4.09 21.97 -3.36
C GLN A 184 -4.53 22.75 -4.60
N SER A 185 -5.75 23.29 -4.56
CA SER A 185 -6.27 24.18 -5.59
C SER A 185 -5.54 25.51 -5.52
N LYS A 186 -5.24 26.09 -6.68
CA LYS A 186 -4.78 27.47 -6.78
C LYS A 186 -5.92 28.44 -6.49
#